data_AF-A0A4V1LP14-F1
#
_entry.id   AF-A0A4V1LP14-F1
#
_cell.length_a   1.000
_cell.length_b   1.000
_cell.length_c   1.000
_cell.angle_alpha   90.00
_cell.angle_beta   90.00
_cell.angle_gamma   90.00
#
_symmetry.space_group_name_H-M   'P 1'
#
loop_
_entity.id
_entity.type
_entity.pdbx_description
1 polymer ?
#
loop_
_entity_poly.entity_id
_entity_poly.type
_entity_poly.pdbx_seq_one_letter_code
_entity_poly.pdbx_strand_id
1 'polypeptide(L)'
;MSARRVSLIYHYSKHLLLTFVVLFFTACSFSSTQSAQTLPQWFLNTPQNSNTTLYGSGQATTLQEAKNRALNDLASRLSVQVNSKIEQSTYRYSNQDGASTYNNSTQQNIEVLVKNIEFQNPKVIQNAFIAQQFFVLVEVNREELYRQQHSAFLRLYKHIDTQYKKSQTQSKLEQIHLLQNLSDDIQKASAQAQLLNAINGTFDDNHYLNYFSSIKNQASTLKSSLKITVSDNLDEPYFNSKVIESLNHSSYKVVSKNEDVKIALNSSVNYSVAMGWQIAKVTTSLHVIAQGKVLSSHTIHSVGRSTSSQNNALISASREFAQKLQDRTIEAILLNQ
;
A
#
# COMPACT_ATOMS: atom_id res chain seq x y z
N MET A 1 -38.94 -69.46 -93.10
CA MET A 1 -37.68 -70.18 -92.80
C MET A 1 -37.06 -69.56 -91.55
N SER A 2 -37.24 -70.17 -90.38
CA SER A 2 -36.19 -70.93 -89.66
C SER A 2 -34.91 -70.11 -89.44
N ALA A 3 -34.74 -69.39 -88.32
CA ALA A 3 -34.35 -69.84 -86.97
C ALA A 3 -32.83 -70.07 -86.75
N ARG A 4 -32.39 -69.65 -85.53
CA ARG A 4 -31.07 -69.82 -84.83
C ARG A 4 -30.08 -68.66 -85.05
N ARG A 5 -29.50 -67.99 -84.03
CA ARG A 5 -29.03 -68.36 -82.67
C ARG A 5 -29.22 -67.13 -81.73
N VAL A 6 -29.84 -67.19 -80.55
CA VAL A 6 -29.44 -67.77 -79.24
C VAL A 6 -28.18 -67.16 -78.61
N SER A 7 -28.43 -66.33 -77.58
CA SER A 7 -27.81 -66.27 -76.23
C SER A 7 -26.32 -66.00 -76.06
N LEU A 8 -25.99 -64.81 -75.52
CA LEU A 8 -25.02 -64.62 -74.42
C LEU A 8 -24.87 -63.12 -74.04
N ILE A 9 -25.94 -62.45 -73.57
CA ILE A 9 -25.83 -61.05 -73.09
C ILE A 9 -26.81 -60.82 -71.93
N TYR A 10 -26.67 -61.47 -70.77
CA TYR A 10 -27.56 -61.12 -69.64
C TYR A 10 -27.02 -61.32 -68.22
N HIS A 11 -25.70 -61.48 -68.01
CA HIS A 11 -25.15 -61.66 -66.64
C HIS A 11 -24.04 -60.69 -66.21
N TYR A 12 -23.61 -59.74 -67.05
CA TYR A 12 -22.62 -58.72 -66.67
C TYR A 12 -23.20 -57.32 -66.37
N SER A 13 -24.52 -57.14 -66.44
CA SER A 13 -25.16 -55.82 -66.39
C SER A 13 -25.60 -55.36 -64.99
N LYS A 14 -25.49 -56.19 -63.94
CA LYS A 14 -25.96 -55.84 -62.57
C LYS A 14 -24.84 -55.53 -61.57
N HIS A 15 -23.58 -55.80 -61.91
CA HIS A 15 -22.44 -55.46 -61.06
C HIS A 15 -21.63 -54.25 -61.55
N LEU A 16 -21.97 -53.67 -62.70
CA LEU A 16 -21.33 -52.45 -63.22
C LEU A 16 -22.00 -51.15 -62.70
N LEU A 17 -23.23 -51.25 -62.18
CA LEU A 17 -24.02 -50.10 -61.72
C LEU A 17 -23.94 -49.87 -60.19
N LEU A 18 -23.37 -50.81 -59.44
CA LEU A 18 -23.20 -50.71 -57.99
C LEU A 18 -21.82 -50.14 -57.57
N THR A 19 -20.85 -50.12 -58.49
CA THR A 19 -19.47 -49.64 -58.24
C THR A 19 -19.26 -48.15 -58.51
N PHE A 20 -20.25 -47.45 -59.09
CA PHE A 20 -20.13 -46.02 -59.43
C PHE A 20 -20.64 -45.07 -58.33
N VAL A 21 -21.37 -45.58 -57.32
CA VAL A 21 -21.98 -44.74 -56.27
C VAL A 21 -21.11 -44.62 -55.01
N VAL A 22 -20.08 -45.45 -54.84
CA VAL A 22 -19.17 -45.41 -53.67
C VAL A 22 -17.96 -44.47 -53.89
N LEU A 23 -17.76 -43.95 -55.11
CA LEU A 23 -16.62 -43.10 -55.46
C LEU A 23 -16.86 -41.58 -55.32
N PHE A 24 -18.01 -41.17 -54.79
CA PHE A 24 -18.35 -39.75 -54.60
C PHE A 24 -18.21 -39.22 -53.16
N PHE A 25 -17.70 -40.01 -52.21
CA PHE A 25 -17.52 -39.57 -50.81
C PHE A 25 -16.06 -39.37 -50.37
N THR A 26 -15.08 -39.47 -51.27
CA THR A 26 -13.65 -39.28 -50.94
C THR A 26 -13.00 -38.22 -51.81
N ALA A 27 -13.52 -37.00 -51.80
CA ALA A 27 -12.86 -35.87 -52.46
C ALA A 27 -13.31 -34.54 -51.86
N CYS A 28 -12.87 -34.26 -50.63
CA CYS A 28 -12.60 -32.90 -50.15
C CYS A 28 -11.74 -32.97 -48.87
N SER A 29 -10.63 -33.70 -48.91
CA SER A 29 -9.52 -33.43 -48.00
C SER A 29 -8.82 -32.17 -48.52
N PHE A 30 -9.43 -31.01 -48.28
CA PHE A 30 -8.74 -29.74 -48.31
C PHE A 30 -7.75 -29.76 -47.14
N SER A 31 -6.59 -30.37 -47.37
CA SER A 31 -5.39 -30.06 -46.62
C SER A 31 -5.02 -28.62 -46.95
N SER A 32 -5.71 -27.67 -46.30
CA SER A 32 -5.17 -26.34 -46.14
C SER A 32 -3.85 -26.55 -45.42
N THR A 33 -2.75 -26.42 -46.15
CA THR A 33 -1.45 -26.10 -45.56
C THR A 33 -1.69 -24.86 -44.71
N GLN A 34 -1.94 -25.08 -43.42
CA GLN A 34 -1.92 -24.06 -42.40
C GLN A 34 -0.49 -23.54 -42.46
N SER A 35 -0.29 -22.44 -43.19
CA SER A 35 0.93 -21.67 -43.09
C SER A 35 1.12 -21.45 -41.60
N ALA A 36 2.20 -22.00 -41.04
CA ALA A 36 2.56 -21.74 -39.66
C ALA A 36 2.60 -20.22 -39.54
N GLN A 37 1.57 -19.63 -38.93
CA GLN A 37 1.46 -18.19 -38.88
C GLN A 37 2.58 -17.74 -37.94
N THR A 38 3.65 -17.24 -38.53
CA THR A 38 4.85 -16.86 -37.79
C THR A 38 4.54 -15.61 -36.99
N LEU A 39 4.83 -15.67 -35.69
CA LEU A 39 4.65 -14.53 -34.82
C LEU A 39 5.54 -13.36 -35.29
N PRO A 40 5.07 -12.11 -35.18
CA PRO A 40 5.87 -10.98 -35.61
C PRO A 40 7.16 -10.87 -34.80
N GLN A 41 8.28 -10.59 -35.47
CA GLN A 41 9.59 -10.55 -34.81
C GLN A 41 9.68 -9.50 -33.70
N TRP A 42 9.00 -8.37 -33.88
CA TRP A 42 8.92 -7.30 -32.89
C TRP A 42 8.13 -7.68 -31.62
N PHE A 43 7.27 -8.70 -31.70
CA PHE A 43 6.55 -9.22 -30.55
C PHE A 43 7.43 -10.18 -29.75
N LEU A 44 8.10 -11.11 -30.46
CA LEU A 44 9.07 -12.04 -29.88
C LEU A 44 10.27 -11.31 -29.27
N ASN A 45 10.72 -10.24 -29.92
CA ASN A 45 11.86 -9.43 -29.52
C ASN A 45 11.41 -7.98 -29.30
N THR A 46 10.58 -7.77 -28.27
CA THR A 46 10.09 -6.43 -27.91
C THR A 46 11.27 -5.47 -27.71
N PRO A 47 11.29 -4.31 -28.40
CA PRO A 47 12.38 -3.34 -28.28
C PRO A 47 12.72 -3.00 -26.83
N GLN A 48 14.00 -2.74 -26.58
CA GLN A 48 14.47 -2.24 -25.29
C GLN A 48 14.08 -0.77 -25.13
N ASN A 49 13.83 -0.36 -23.88
CA ASN A 49 13.54 1.04 -23.57
C ASN A 49 14.74 1.92 -23.94
N SER A 50 14.47 3.08 -24.53
CA SER A 50 15.48 4.08 -24.85
C SER A 50 15.41 5.27 -23.87
N ASN A 51 16.29 6.25 -24.07
CA ASN A 51 16.28 7.50 -23.31
C ASN A 51 15.06 8.38 -23.62
N THR A 52 14.37 8.15 -24.74
CA THR A 52 13.23 8.98 -25.18
C THR A 52 11.91 8.22 -25.16
N THR A 53 11.96 6.89 -25.21
CA THR A 53 10.80 6.05 -25.52
C THR A 53 10.77 4.80 -24.66
N LEU A 54 9.58 4.48 -24.14
CA LEU A 54 9.29 3.23 -23.43
C LEU A 54 8.42 2.33 -24.32
N TYR A 55 8.70 1.03 -24.31
CA TYR A 55 7.98 0.07 -25.13
C TYR A 55 7.33 -1.03 -24.28
N GLY A 56 6.16 -1.47 -24.73
CA GLY A 56 5.52 -2.69 -24.23
C GLY A 56 4.75 -3.40 -25.32
N SER A 57 4.59 -4.71 -25.17
CA SER A 57 3.88 -5.54 -26.13
C SER A 57 2.76 -6.35 -25.47
N GLY A 58 1.70 -6.61 -26.22
CA GLY A 58 0.53 -7.30 -25.69
C GLY A 58 -0.23 -8.07 -26.76
N GLN A 59 -0.87 -9.16 -26.34
CA GLN A 59 -1.71 -9.98 -27.19
C GLN A 59 -3.07 -10.22 -26.56
N ALA A 60 -4.15 -10.09 -27.34
CA ALA A 60 -5.51 -10.40 -26.89
C ALA A 60 -6.46 -10.68 -28.07
N THR A 61 -7.68 -11.09 -27.76
CA THR A 61 -8.72 -11.32 -28.78
C THR A 61 -9.28 -10.03 -29.37
N THR A 62 -9.12 -8.89 -28.68
CA THR A 62 -9.52 -7.57 -29.17
C THR A 62 -8.33 -6.61 -29.21
N LEU A 63 -8.34 -5.65 -30.14
CA LEU A 63 -7.28 -4.65 -30.26
C LEU A 63 -7.12 -3.81 -28.98
N GLN A 64 -8.24 -3.45 -28.35
CA GLN A 64 -8.22 -2.64 -27.12
C GLN A 64 -7.63 -3.41 -25.95
N GLU A 65 -7.98 -4.68 -25.78
CA GLU A 65 -7.41 -5.52 -24.72
C GLU A 65 -5.91 -5.79 -24.98
N ALA A 66 -5.52 -6.00 -26.25
CA ALA A 66 -4.11 -6.18 -26.62
C ALA A 66 -3.30 -4.92 -26.31
N LYS A 67 -3.86 -3.74 -26.59
CA LYS A 67 -3.28 -2.44 -26.19
C LYS A 67 -3.14 -2.31 -24.66
N ASN A 68 -4.18 -2.66 -23.89
CA ASN A 68 -4.12 -2.61 -22.42
C ASN A 68 -3.06 -3.57 -21.87
N ARG A 69 -2.95 -4.78 -22.43
CA ARG A 69 -1.89 -5.73 -22.06
C ARG A 69 -0.49 -5.21 -22.41
N ALA A 70 -0.35 -4.52 -23.55
CA ALA A 70 0.91 -3.88 -23.91
C ALA A 70 1.31 -2.75 -22.95
N LEU A 71 0.35 -1.98 -22.44
CA LEU A 71 0.60 -0.98 -21.40
C LEU A 71 0.95 -1.61 -20.04
N ASN A 72 0.32 -2.73 -19.69
CA ASN A 72 0.66 -3.49 -18.49
C ASN A 72 2.06 -4.12 -18.57
N ASP A 73 2.47 -4.59 -19.74
CA ASP A 73 3.84 -5.06 -20.01
C ASP A 73 4.84 -3.91 -19.84
N LEU A 74 4.56 -2.74 -20.44
CA LEU A 74 5.39 -1.54 -20.28
C LEU A 74 5.53 -1.15 -18.80
N ALA A 75 4.42 -1.10 -18.05
CA ALA A 75 4.43 -0.85 -16.61
C ALA A 75 5.27 -1.88 -15.85
N SER A 76 5.12 -3.17 -16.14
CA SER A 76 5.88 -4.23 -15.49
C SER A 76 7.39 -4.08 -15.73
N ARG A 77 7.78 -3.81 -16.98
CA ARG A 77 9.17 -3.54 -17.36
C ARG A 77 9.74 -2.31 -16.65
N LEU A 78 8.95 -1.24 -16.54
CA LEU A 78 9.33 -0.04 -15.79
C LEU A 78 9.53 -0.34 -14.30
N SER A 79 8.63 -1.12 -13.69
CA SER A 79 8.73 -1.52 -12.28
C SER A 79 10.00 -2.32 -12.01
N VAL A 80 10.33 -3.29 -12.87
CA VAL A 80 11.58 -4.06 -12.77
C VAL A 80 12.79 -3.14 -12.88
N GLN A 81 12.80 -2.21 -13.85
CA GLN A 81 13.88 -1.24 -14.00
C GLN A 81 14.07 -0.37 -12.75
N VAL A 82 12.98 0.08 -12.12
CA VAL A 82 13.03 0.88 -10.89
C VAL A 82 13.58 0.05 -9.73
N ASN A 83 13.04 -1.17 -9.52
CA ASN A 83 13.47 -2.05 -8.44
C ASN A 83 14.95 -2.42 -8.56
N SER A 84 15.44 -2.72 -9.77
CA SER A 84 16.87 -3.00 -9.98
C SER A 84 17.76 -1.80 -9.62
N LYS A 85 17.33 -0.56 -9.91
CA LYS A 85 18.07 0.64 -9.48
C LYS A 85 18.07 0.81 -7.97
N ILE A 86 16.97 0.49 -7.30
CA ILE A 86 16.85 0.60 -5.83
C ILE A 86 17.69 -0.46 -5.11
N GLU A 87 17.74 -1.69 -5.61
CA GLU A 87 18.62 -2.71 -5.05
C GLU A 87 20.09 -2.31 -5.17
N GLN A 88 20.47 -1.72 -6.32
CA GLN A 88 21.82 -1.20 -6.54
C GLN A 88 22.17 0.00 -5.66
N SER A 89 21.21 0.84 -5.28
CA SER A 89 21.44 1.94 -4.34
C SER A 89 21.44 1.44 -2.89
N THR A 90 20.54 0.54 -2.51
CA THR A 90 20.43 -0.01 -1.14
C THR A 90 21.70 -0.76 -0.72
N TYR A 91 22.36 -1.49 -1.63
CA TYR A 91 23.65 -2.12 -1.36
C TYR A 91 24.77 -1.13 -0.96
N ARG A 92 24.61 0.16 -1.29
CA ARG A 92 25.55 1.22 -0.89
C ARG A 92 25.23 1.84 0.47
N TYR A 93 24.04 1.62 1.03
CA TYR A 93 23.55 2.28 2.26
C TYR A 93 23.34 1.32 3.46
N SER A 94 23.64 0.02 3.33
CA SER A 94 23.29 -1.02 4.32
C SER A 94 24.08 -1.02 5.65
N ASN A 95 24.66 0.10 6.07
CA ASN A 95 25.36 0.22 7.37
C ASN A 95 24.47 0.79 8.49
N GLN A 96 23.15 0.88 8.30
CA GLN A 96 22.21 1.35 9.34
C GLN A 96 21.06 0.35 9.53
N ASP A 97 20.87 -0.09 10.78
CA ASP A 97 19.78 -0.96 11.22
C ASP A 97 18.42 -0.33 10.86
N GLY A 98 17.63 -1.03 10.03
CA GLY A 98 16.30 -0.60 9.57
C GLY A 98 16.08 -0.59 8.05
N ALA A 99 17.14 -0.80 7.26
CA ALA A 99 17.08 -0.76 5.79
C ALA A 99 16.18 -1.83 5.14
N SER A 100 16.01 -3.01 5.77
CA SER A 100 15.28 -4.15 5.18
C SER A 100 13.76 -3.94 5.12
N THR A 101 13.15 -3.42 6.18
CA THR A 101 11.70 -3.17 6.23
C THR A 101 11.27 -1.98 5.36
N TYR A 102 12.11 -0.95 5.26
CA TYR A 102 11.88 0.20 4.38
C TYR A 102 11.93 -0.19 2.90
N ASN A 103 12.83 -1.11 2.51
CA ASN A 103 12.97 -1.55 1.12
C ASN A 103 11.71 -2.29 0.63
N ASN A 104 11.19 -3.23 1.42
CA ASN A 104 10.04 -4.05 1.02
C ASN A 104 8.76 -3.21 0.82
N SER A 105 8.46 -2.28 1.73
CA SER A 105 7.28 -1.42 1.60
C SER A 105 7.43 -0.41 0.46
N THR A 106 8.64 0.08 0.22
CA THR A 106 8.94 0.97 -0.91
C THR A 106 8.79 0.25 -2.24
N GLN A 107 9.29 -0.98 -2.38
CA GLN A 107 9.10 -1.81 -3.57
C GLN A 107 7.61 -2.09 -3.85
N GLN A 108 6.84 -2.45 -2.82
CA GLN A 108 5.39 -2.64 -2.96
C GLN A 108 4.68 -1.36 -3.40
N ASN A 109 5.04 -0.21 -2.83
CA ASN A 109 4.48 1.08 -3.22
C ASN A 109 4.84 1.45 -4.66
N ILE A 110 6.05 1.12 -5.12
CA ILE A 110 6.46 1.33 -6.52
C ILE A 110 5.64 0.45 -7.46
N GLU A 111 5.44 -0.83 -7.14
CA GLU A 111 4.59 -1.70 -7.96
C GLU A 111 3.16 -1.16 -8.06
N VAL A 112 2.59 -0.69 -6.96
CA VAL A 112 1.26 -0.07 -6.93
C VAL A 112 1.24 1.22 -7.74
N LEU A 113 2.23 2.10 -7.57
CA LEU A 113 2.33 3.35 -8.32
C LEU A 113 2.44 3.08 -9.81
N VAL A 114 3.33 2.18 -10.23
CA VAL A 114 3.58 1.86 -11.63
C VAL A 114 2.37 1.20 -12.30
N LYS A 115 1.63 0.33 -11.59
CA LYS A 115 0.35 -0.23 -12.06
C LYS A 115 -0.73 0.82 -12.26
N ASN A 116 -0.69 1.90 -11.48
CA ASN A 116 -1.65 3.00 -11.54
C ASN A 116 -1.19 4.17 -12.44
N ILE A 117 -0.06 4.04 -13.14
CA ILE A 117 0.36 5.05 -14.11
C ILE A 117 -0.62 5.05 -15.28
N GLU A 118 -1.34 6.15 -15.43
CA GLU A 118 -2.03 6.46 -16.67
C GLU A 118 -1.03 6.97 -17.70
N PHE A 119 -0.66 6.12 -18.65
CA PHE A 119 0.16 6.52 -19.79
C PHE A 119 -0.68 7.41 -20.71
N GLN A 120 -0.38 8.71 -20.73
CA GLN A 120 -1.01 9.63 -21.66
C GLN A 120 -0.46 9.42 -23.08
N ASN A 121 -1.35 9.48 -24.06
CA ASN A 121 -1.02 9.41 -25.49
C ASN A 121 -0.16 8.20 -25.93
N PRO A 122 -0.48 6.95 -25.52
CA PRO A 122 0.27 5.78 -25.96
C PRO A 122 0.01 5.55 -27.44
N LYS A 123 1.09 5.46 -28.22
CA LYS A 123 1.01 5.24 -29.68
C LYS A 123 1.16 3.76 -29.99
N VAL A 124 0.25 3.23 -30.79
CA VAL A 124 0.41 1.89 -31.38
C VAL A 124 1.31 2.03 -32.58
N ILE A 125 2.55 1.57 -32.46
CA ILE A 125 3.52 1.67 -33.56
C ILE A 125 3.47 0.47 -34.48
N GLN A 126 3.06 -0.69 -33.97
CA GLN A 126 2.86 -1.90 -34.76
C GLN A 126 1.67 -2.70 -34.24
N ASN A 127 0.94 -3.33 -35.15
CA ASN A 127 -0.11 -4.28 -34.83
C ASN A 127 -0.19 -5.38 -35.89
N ALA A 128 -0.63 -6.56 -35.49
CA ALA A 128 -0.92 -7.68 -36.40
C ALA A 128 -2.10 -8.49 -35.88
N PHE A 129 -2.91 -9.04 -36.78
CA PHE A 129 -3.99 -9.96 -36.44
C PHE A 129 -3.66 -11.36 -36.98
N ILE A 130 -3.36 -12.29 -36.07
CA ILE A 130 -2.87 -13.64 -36.37
C ILE A 130 -3.60 -14.62 -35.46
N ALA A 131 -4.05 -15.76 -36.01
CA ALA A 131 -4.72 -16.82 -35.24
C ALA A 131 -5.84 -16.31 -34.31
N GLN A 132 -6.68 -15.38 -34.80
CA GLN A 132 -7.76 -14.74 -34.04
C GLN A 132 -7.31 -13.89 -32.83
N GLN A 133 -6.05 -13.47 -32.82
CA GLN A 133 -5.48 -12.61 -31.78
C GLN A 133 -4.84 -11.36 -32.40
N PHE A 134 -5.06 -10.23 -31.75
CA PHE A 134 -4.32 -9.00 -31.98
C PHE A 134 -3.02 -9.05 -31.19
N PHE A 135 -1.92 -8.76 -31.88
CA PHE A 135 -0.62 -8.48 -31.31
C PHE A 135 -0.39 -6.98 -31.46
N VAL A 136 0.05 -6.30 -30.40
CA VAL A 136 0.24 -4.86 -30.37
C VAL A 136 1.58 -4.52 -29.76
N LEU A 137 2.28 -3.56 -30.36
CA LEU A 137 3.43 -2.88 -29.79
C LEU A 137 3.07 -1.42 -29.56
N VAL A 138 3.20 -0.96 -28.32
CA VAL A 138 2.98 0.44 -27.93
C VAL A 138 4.30 1.13 -27.61
N GLU A 139 4.33 2.42 -27.87
CA GLU A 139 5.36 3.32 -27.38
C GLU A 139 4.75 4.44 -26.52
N VAL A 140 5.51 4.87 -25.52
CA VAL A 140 5.20 6.04 -24.68
C VAL A 140 6.41 6.96 -24.66
N ASN A 141 6.15 8.26 -24.82
CA ASN A 141 7.18 9.29 -24.72
C ASN A 141 7.63 9.44 -23.25
N ARG A 142 8.93 9.22 -23.01
CA ARG A 142 9.52 9.20 -21.67
C ARG A 142 9.49 10.58 -21.00
N GLU A 143 9.68 11.65 -21.78
CA GLU A 143 9.65 13.03 -21.29
C GLU A 143 8.23 13.47 -20.91
N GLU A 144 7.22 13.09 -21.71
CA GLU A 144 5.82 13.34 -21.38
C GLU A 144 5.39 12.62 -20.10
N LEU A 145 5.75 11.34 -19.97
CA LEU A 145 5.54 10.58 -18.75
C LEU A 145 6.25 11.23 -17.55
N TYR A 146 7.50 11.66 -17.72
CA TYR A 146 8.26 12.35 -16.67
C TYR A 146 7.54 13.62 -16.21
N ARG A 147 7.13 14.50 -17.12
CA ARG A 147 6.44 15.75 -16.75
C ARG A 147 5.16 15.49 -15.95
N GLN A 148 4.37 14.49 -16.35
CA GLN A 148 3.13 14.13 -15.66
C GLN A 148 3.42 13.64 -14.24
N GLN A 149 4.34 12.68 -14.10
CA GLN A 149 4.70 12.12 -12.79
C GLN A 149 5.37 13.18 -11.91
N HIS A 150 6.18 14.05 -12.49
CA HIS A 150 6.87 15.12 -11.76
C HIS A 150 5.87 16.14 -11.20
N SER A 151 4.84 16.50 -11.98
CA SER A 151 3.76 17.36 -11.49
C SER A 151 2.99 16.73 -10.33
N ALA A 152 2.70 15.42 -10.39
CA ALA A 152 2.04 14.70 -9.31
C ALA A 152 2.91 14.66 -8.04
N PHE A 153 4.19 14.35 -8.20
CA PHE A 153 5.17 14.37 -7.12
C PHE A 153 5.27 15.74 -6.45
N LEU A 154 5.39 16.83 -7.22
CA LEU A 154 5.51 18.18 -6.66
C LEU A 154 4.29 18.59 -5.84
N ARG A 155 3.08 18.13 -6.20
CA ARG A 155 1.88 18.37 -5.38
C ARG A 155 1.98 17.68 -4.03
N LEU A 156 2.38 16.41 -4.03
CA LEU A 156 2.54 15.63 -2.80
C LEU A 156 3.69 16.18 -1.93
N TYR A 157 4.84 16.49 -2.53
CA TYR A 157 5.95 17.14 -1.85
C TYR A 157 5.52 18.46 -1.20
N LYS A 158 4.81 19.33 -1.93
CA LYS A 158 4.33 20.60 -1.38
C LYS A 158 3.37 20.41 -0.21
N HIS A 159 2.51 19.39 -0.28
CA HIS A 159 1.64 19.03 0.84
C HIS A 159 2.47 18.66 2.08
N ILE A 160 3.41 17.73 1.94
CA ILE A 160 4.31 17.29 3.02
C ILE A 160 5.09 18.48 3.60
N ASP A 161 5.74 19.28 2.76
CA ASP A 161 6.54 20.43 3.19
C ASP A 161 5.70 21.47 3.94
N THR A 162 4.46 21.71 3.48
CA THR A 162 3.54 22.63 4.15
C THR A 162 3.13 22.13 5.54
N GLN A 163 2.76 20.84 5.66
CA GLN A 163 2.39 20.25 6.95
C GLN A 163 3.58 20.19 7.90
N TYR A 164 4.77 19.86 7.39
CA TYR A 164 6.00 19.85 8.16
C TYR A 164 6.36 21.25 8.68
N LYS A 165 6.30 22.29 7.84
CA LYS A 165 6.51 23.68 8.27
C LYS A 165 5.48 24.13 9.29
N LYS A 166 4.22 23.76 9.11
CA LYS A 166 3.15 24.04 10.08
C LYS A 166 3.45 23.38 11.43
N SER A 167 3.92 22.13 11.43
CA SER A 167 4.22 21.41 12.67
C SER A 167 5.27 22.13 13.51
N GLN A 168 6.29 22.74 12.91
CA GLN A 168 7.35 23.44 13.65
C GLN A 168 6.85 24.56 14.58
N THR A 169 5.63 25.06 14.37
CA THR A 169 4.99 26.10 15.20
C THR A 169 4.14 25.56 16.35
N GLN A 170 3.92 24.24 16.41
CA GLN A 170 3.04 23.58 17.37
C GLN A 170 3.80 23.06 18.59
N SER A 171 3.09 22.62 19.64
CA SER A 171 3.72 21.93 20.77
C SER A 171 4.41 20.64 20.33
N LYS A 172 5.37 20.13 21.12
CA LYS A 172 6.10 18.89 20.77
C LYS A 172 5.17 17.68 20.56
N LEU A 173 4.09 17.59 21.34
CA LEU A 173 3.13 16.50 21.22
C LEU A 173 2.33 16.60 19.90
N GLU A 174 1.85 17.79 19.57
CA GLU A 174 1.17 18.06 18.29
C GLU A 174 2.12 17.87 17.11
N GLN A 175 3.40 18.24 17.25
CA GLN A 175 4.43 17.96 16.25
C GLN A 175 4.55 16.47 15.97
N ILE A 176 4.74 15.65 17.00
CA ILE A 176 4.83 14.19 16.85
C ILE A 176 3.62 13.66 16.08
N HIS A 177 2.41 14.09 16.47
CA HIS A 177 1.18 13.66 15.80
C HIS A 177 1.14 14.03 14.31
N LEU A 178 1.41 15.29 13.99
CA LEU A 178 1.40 15.75 12.61
C LEU A 178 2.44 15.01 11.75
N LEU A 179 3.64 14.77 12.30
CA LEU A 179 4.69 14.05 11.59
C LEU A 179 4.35 12.56 11.40
N GLN A 180 3.68 11.93 12.36
CA GLN A 180 3.21 10.55 12.22
C GLN A 180 2.15 10.42 11.12
N ASN A 181 1.21 11.37 11.03
CA ASN A 181 0.19 11.39 9.97
C ASN A 181 0.79 11.57 8.57
N LEU A 182 2.00 12.13 8.45
CA LEU A 182 2.71 12.28 7.17
C LEU A 182 3.41 11.00 6.70
N SER A 183 3.49 9.94 7.52
CA SER A 183 4.26 8.74 7.20
C SER A 183 3.89 8.12 5.85
N ASP A 184 2.59 7.99 5.57
CA ASP A 184 2.08 7.37 4.34
C ASP A 184 2.36 8.24 3.11
N ASP A 185 2.16 9.55 3.24
CA ASP A 185 2.45 10.51 2.17
C ASP A 185 3.95 10.53 1.86
N ILE A 186 4.80 10.49 2.90
CA ILE A 186 6.23 10.39 2.74
C ILE A 186 6.62 9.10 2.02
N GLN A 187 6.02 7.95 2.36
CA GLN A 187 6.30 6.69 1.66
C GLN A 187 5.92 6.76 0.17
N LYS A 188 4.74 7.30 -0.14
CA LYS A 188 4.31 7.52 -1.53
C LYS A 188 5.24 8.47 -2.27
N ALA A 189 5.64 9.57 -1.64
CA ALA A 189 6.54 10.56 -2.23
C ALA A 189 7.94 10.00 -2.48
N SER A 190 8.49 9.20 -1.56
CA SER A 190 9.76 8.50 -1.75
C SER A 190 9.72 7.59 -2.98
N ALA A 191 8.66 6.78 -3.10
CA ALA A 191 8.49 5.87 -4.24
C ALA A 191 8.32 6.65 -5.57
N GLN A 192 7.59 7.77 -5.56
CA GLN A 192 7.48 8.65 -6.72
C GLN A 192 8.82 9.31 -7.10
N ALA A 193 9.63 9.73 -6.13
CA ALA A 193 10.95 10.30 -6.39
C ALA A 193 11.87 9.27 -7.09
N GLN A 194 11.88 8.03 -6.61
CA GLN A 194 12.66 6.94 -7.21
C GLN A 194 12.15 6.58 -8.62
N LEU A 195 10.83 6.56 -8.82
CA LEU A 195 10.23 6.40 -10.15
C LEU A 195 10.68 7.52 -11.10
N LEU A 196 10.72 8.77 -10.62
CA LEU A 196 11.20 9.90 -11.40
C LEU A 196 12.67 9.78 -11.77
N ASN A 197 13.55 9.30 -10.88
CA ASN A 197 14.94 8.99 -11.22
C ASN A 197 15.04 7.82 -12.22
N ALA A 198 14.17 6.81 -12.10
CA ALA A 198 14.13 5.70 -13.03
C ALA A 198 13.72 6.17 -14.44
N ILE A 199 12.69 7.00 -14.56
CA ILE A 199 12.23 7.60 -15.82
C ILE A 199 13.25 8.63 -16.32
N ASN A 200 13.82 9.46 -15.47
CA ASN A 200 14.80 10.47 -15.84
C ASN A 200 15.99 10.41 -14.90
N GLY A 201 17.11 9.86 -15.39
CA GLY A 201 18.31 9.65 -14.59
C GLY A 201 19.00 10.91 -14.07
N THR A 202 18.58 12.11 -14.51
CA THR A 202 19.09 13.38 -13.98
C THR A 202 18.26 13.92 -12.81
N PHE A 203 17.11 13.31 -12.50
CA PHE A 203 16.32 13.70 -11.34
C PHE A 203 17.02 13.25 -10.05
N ASP A 204 17.34 14.21 -9.17
CA ASP A 204 17.99 13.95 -7.89
C ASP A 204 16.96 13.50 -6.84
N ASP A 205 16.66 12.20 -6.83
CA ASP A 205 15.80 11.59 -5.82
C ASP A 205 16.44 11.59 -4.43
N ASN A 206 17.76 11.51 -4.33
CA ASN A 206 18.50 11.50 -3.06
C ASN A 206 18.22 12.77 -2.23
N HIS A 207 18.16 13.94 -2.87
CA HIS A 207 17.78 15.19 -2.19
C HIS A 207 16.45 15.03 -1.42
N TYR A 208 15.42 14.50 -2.09
CA TYR A 208 14.10 14.33 -1.50
C TYR A 208 14.04 13.19 -0.49
N LEU A 209 14.71 12.07 -0.76
CA LEU A 209 14.79 10.93 0.17
C LEU A 209 15.48 11.31 1.48
N ASN A 210 16.52 12.15 1.42
CA ASN A 210 17.18 12.67 2.61
C ASN A 210 16.27 13.62 3.40
N TYR A 211 15.54 14.51 2.72
CA TYR A 211 14.55 15.38 3.34
C TYR A 211 13.42 14.59 4.02
N PHE A 212 12.88 13.58 3.35
CA PHE A 212 11.86 12.70 3.92
C PHE A 212 12.37 11.88 5.12
N SER A 213 13.63 11.44 5.07
CA SER A 213 14.27 10.74 6.18
C SER A 213 14.48 11.65 7.38
N SER A 214 14.85 12.92 7.17
CA SER A 214 15.00 13.88 8.27
C SER A 214 13.68 14.14 8.99
N ILE A 215 12.57 14.26 8.25
CA ILE A 215 11.22 14.40 8.83
C ILE A 215 10.87 13.18 9.70
N LYS A 216 11.08 11.95 9.20
CA LYS A 216 10.82 10.72 9.96
C LYS A 216 11.67 10.64 11.22
N ASN A 217 12.95 10.97 11.13
CA ASN A 217 13.87 10.95 12.27
C ASN A 217 13.49 12.00 13.32
N GLN A 218 12.98 13.15 12.90
CA GLN A 218 12.50 14.19 13.82
C GLN A 218 11.31 13.72 14.67
N ALA A 219 10.36 12.98 14.09
CA ALA A 219 9.24 12.42 14.86
C ALA A 219 9.73 11.50 15.99
N SER A 220 10.66 10.57 15.68
CA SER A 220 11.24 9.65 16.66
C SER A 220 12.06 10.38 17.73
N THR A 221 12.81 11.41 17.34
CA THR A 221 13.64 12.24 18.25
C THR A 221 12.76 13.08 19.18
N LEU A 222 11.67 13.63 18.66
CA LEU A 222 10.69 14.35 19.48
C LEU A 222 10.01 13.40 20.46
N LYS A 223 9.59 12.20 20.03
CA LYS A 223 8.95 11.22 20.92
C LYS A 223 9.87 10.82 22.09
N SER A 224 11.14 10.54 21.82
CA SER A 224 12.10 10.12 22.85
C SER A 224 12.52 11.25 23.80
N SER A 225 12.50 12.50 23.34
CA SER A 225 12.84 13.68 24.14
C SER A 225 11.66 14.34 24.84
N LEU A 226 10.42 13.96 24.51
CA LEU A 226 9.19 14.49 25.10
C LEU A 226 9.12 14.15 26.59
N LYS A 227 9.07 15.18 27.43
CA LYS A 227 8.95 15.03 28.88
C LYS A 227 7.50 15.17 29.31
N ILE A 228 6.94 14.11 29.88
CA ILE A 228 5.55 14.08 30.35
C ILE A 228 5.51 14.04 31.87
N THR A 229 4.74 14.91 32.50
CA THR A 229 4.40 14.81 33.92
C THR A 229 2.97 14.33 34.08
N VAL A 230 2.73 13.47 35.06
CA VAL A 230 1.39 12.99 35.43
C VAL A 230 1.08 13.50 36.85
N SER A 231 -0.08 14.12 37.03
CA SER A 231 -0.56 14.59 38.34
C SER A 231 -1.97 14.10 38.61
N ASP A 232 -2.30 13.83 39.87
CA ASP A 232 -3.64 13.41 40.32
C ASP A 232 -4.10 14.34 41.44
N ASN A 233 -5.41 14.51 41.59
CA ASN A 233 -6.01 15.24 42.70
C ASN A 233 -6.26 14.35 43.93
N LEU A 234 -6.22 13.03 43.77
CA LEU A 234 -6.25 12.10 44.89
C LEU A 234 -4.87 11.95 45.53
N ASP A 235 -4.85 11.78 46.85
CA ASP A 235 -3.62 11.52 47.60
C ASP A 235 -3.07 10.10 47.30
N GLU A 236 -3.96 9.14 47.02
CA GLU A 236 -3.58 7.77 46.70
C GLU A 236 -3.09 7.62 45.25
N PRO A 237 -1.92 6.99 45.01
CA PRO A 237 -1.31 6.92 43.67
C PRO A 237 -1.89 5.81 42.78
N TYR A 238 -3.09 5.29 43.06
CA TYR A 238 -3.58 4.09 42.37
C TYR A 238 -3.91 4.34 40.89
N PHE A 239 -4.35 5.54 40.53
CA PHE A 239 -4.73 5.88 39.15
C PHE A 239 -3.57 6.49 38.37
N ASN A 240 -2.83 7.42 38.98
CA ASN A 240 -1.65 8.01 38.33
C ASN A 240 -0.59 6.96 37.97
N SER A 241 -0.37 5.95 38.82
CA SER A 241 0.58 4.86 38.55
C SER A 241 0.20 4.08 37.30
N LYS A 242 -1.10 3.88 37.05
CA LYS A 242 -1.60 3.20 35.84
C LYS A 242 -1.41 4.01 34.57
N VAL A 243 -1.55 5.33 34.64
CA VAL A 243 -1.20 6.20 33.51
C VAL A 243 0.31 6.18 33.26
N ILE A 244 1.13 6.26 34.31
CA ILE A 244 2.60 6.19 34.20
C ILE A 244 3.07 4.86 33.60
N GLU A 245 2.52 3.73 34.08
CA GLU A 245 2.78 2.40 33.53
C GLU A 245 2.46 2.35 32.03
N SER A 246 1.30 2.88 31.61
CA SER A 246 0.88 2.90 30.21
C SER A 246 1.77 3.79 29.32
N LEU A 247 2.22 4.93 29.84
CA LEU A 247 3.16 5.82 29.14
C LEU A 247 4.52 5.17 28.95
N ASN A 248 5.06 4.55 30.00
CA ASN A 248 6.35 3.86 29.96
C ASN A 248 6.31 2.68 28.99
N HIS A 249 5.22 1.90 28.99
CA HIS A 249 5.01 0.81 28.03
C HIS A 249 5.03 1.31 26.57
N SER A 250 4.56 2.53 26.35
CA SER A 250 4.51 3.16 25.02
C SER A 250 5.75 4.00 24.70
N SER A 251 6.83 3.80 25.48
CA SER A 251 8.15 4.43 25.36
C SER A 251 8.16 5.95 25.53
N TYR A 252 7.19 6.52 26.27
CA TYR A 252 7.23 7.92 26.67
C TYR A 252 8.05 8.12 27.94
N LYS A 253 8.80 9.22 28.00
CA LYS A 253 9.58 9.59 29.18
C LYS A 253 8.72 10.35 30.18
N VAL A 254 8.44 9.72 31.31
CA VAL A 254 7.78 10.38 32.44
C VAL A 254 8.82 11.06 33.33
N VAL A 255 8.57 12.33 33.69
CA VAL A 255 9.41 13.14 34.59
C VAL A 255 8.56 13.73 35.72
N SER A 256 9.22 14.25 36.77
CA SER A 256 8.54 14.89 37.89
C SER A 256 8.37 16.41 37.76
N LYS A 257 9.20 17.07 36.94
CA LYS A 257 9.22 18.53 36.71
C LYS A 257 9.78 18.87 35.33
N ASN A 258 9.60 20.12 34.89
CA ASN A 258 10.09 20.66 33.62
C ASN A 258 9.52 19.88 32.43
N GLU A 259 8.20 19.73 32.43
CA GLU A 259 7.43 19.03 31.42
C GLU A 259 7.25 19.82 30.13
N ASP A 260 7.15 19.07 29.04
CA ASP A 260 6.59 19.57 27.78
C ASP A 260 5.06 19.37 27.76
N VAL A 261 4.58 18.32 28.42
CA VAL A 261 3.17 17.92 28.50
C VAL A 261 2.83 17.52 29.93
N LYS A 262 1.69 18.01 30.42
CA LYS A 262 1.09 17.60 31.69
C LYS A 262 -0.18 16.79 31.45
N ILE A 263 -0.28 15.62 32.05
CA ILE A 263 -1.53 14.86 32.16
C ILE A 263 -2.08 15.07 33.57
N ALA A 264 -3.19 15.81 33.67
CA ALA A 264 -3.88 16.05 34.93
C ALA A 264 -5.07 15.09 35.06
N LEU A 265 -5.03 14.24 36.08
CA LEU A 265 -6.13 13.37 36.49
C LEU A 265 -6.95 14.10 37.55
N ASN A 266 -8.25 14.19 37.30
CA ASN A 266 -9.25 14.65 38.25
C ASN A 266 -10.22 13.50 38.49
N SER A 267 -9.99 12.77 39.57
CA SER A 267 -10.77 11.62 40.01
C SER A 267 -11.75 12.00 41.12
N SER A 268 -12.98 11.49 41.00
CA SER A 268 -14.02 11.56 42.03
C SER A 268 -14.45 10.15 42.41
N VAL A 269 -14.50 9.87 43.72
CA VAL A 269 -14.79 8.55 44.26
C VAL A 269 -16.11 8.58 45.02
N ASN A 270 -17.01 7.65 44.66
CA ASN A 270 -18.25 7.42 45.38
C ASN A 270 -18.23 6.00 45.97
N TYR A 271 -18.29 5.91 47.30
CA TYR A 271 -18.35 4.65 48.03
C TYR A 271 -19.78 4.22 48.30
N SER A 272 -20.03 2.93 48.18
CA SER A 272 -21.30 2.29 48.55
C SER A 272 -21.06 0.89 49.09
N VAL A 273 -22.06 0.34 49.79
CA VAL A 273 -22.02 -1.02 50.33
C VAL A 273 -23.26 -1.77 49.86
N ALA A 274 -23.08 -2.99 49.34
CA ALA A 274 -24.19 -3.85 48.96
C ALA A 274 -23.80 -5.33 49.13
N MET A 275 -24.68 -6.12 49.77
CA MET A 275 -24.49 -7.57 49.93
C MET A 275 -23.11 -7.96 50.51
N GLY A 276 -22.62 -7.21 51.49
CA GLY A 276 -21.30 -7.44 52.10
C GLY A 276 -20.09 -6.94 51.29
N TRP A 277 -20.32 -6.36 50.10
CA TRP A 277 -19.27 -5.75 49.28
C TRP A 277 -19.12 -4.27 49.56
N GLN A 278 -17.88 -3.84 49.77
CA GLN A 278 -17.43 -2.46 49.62
C GLN A 278 -17.27 -2.18 48.12
N ILE A 279 -17.90 -1.11 47.62
CA ILE A 279 -17.91 -0.76 46.20
C ILE A 279 -17.37 0.68 46.06
N ALA A 280 -16.37 0.86 45.20
CA ALA A 280 -15.81 2.15 44.82
C ALA A 280 -16.18 2.43 43.36
N LYS A 281 -17.00 3.45 43.11
CA LYS A 281 -17.29 3.96 41.76
C LYS A 281 -16.44 5.19 41.54
N VAL A 282 -15.53 5.15 40.56
CA VAL A 282 -14.61 6.24 40.28
C VAL A 282 -14.87 6.82 38.90
N THR A 283 -14.98 8.15 38.84
CA THR A 283 -14.96 8.90 37.58
C THR A 283 -13.67 9.69 37.51
N THR A 284 -12.80 9.32 36.57
CA THR A 284 -11.50 9.97 36.35
C THR A 284 -11.54 10.75 35.05
N SER A 285 -11.37 12.06 35.13
CA SER A 285 -11.18 12.94 33.97
C SER A 285 -9.69 13.18 33.76
N LEU A 286 -9.19 12.82 32.57
CA LEU A 286 -7.82 13.06 32.14
C LEU A 286 -7.82 14.30 31.26
N HIS A 287 -6.95 15.26 31.56
CA HIS A 287 -6.70 16.43 30.74
C HIS A 287 -5.24 16.44 30.30
N VAL A 288 -5.01 16.41 29.00
CA VAL A 288 -3.66 16.52 28.42
C VAL A 288 -3.42 17.96 28.06
N ILE A 289 -2.41 18.57 28.69
CA ILE A 289 -2.11 19.99 28.61
C ILE A 289 -0.70 20.15 28.06
N ALA A 290 -0.56 20.95 27.00
CA ALA A 290 0.73 21.36 26.47
C ALA A 290 0.73 22.88 26.25
N GLN A 291 1.82 23.56 26.61
CA GLN A 291 1.95 25.02 26.47
C GLN A 291 0.74 25.80 27.07
N GLY A 292 0.15 25.29 28.16
CA GLY A 292 -1.01 25.91 28.82
C GLY A 292 -2.36 25.69 28.15
N LYS A 293 -2.43 24.97 27.02
CA LYS A 293 -3.67 24.63 26.31
C LYS A 293 -4.03 23.17 26.56
N VAL A 294 -5.31 22.90 26.84
CA VAL A 294 -5.85 21.53 26.85
C VAL A 294 -5.91 21.03 25.41
N LEU A 295 -5.14 19.99 25.10
CA LEU A 295 -5.10 19.35 23.79
C LEU A 295 -6.17 18.26 23.67
N SER A 296 -6.37 17.48 24.73
CA SER A 296 -7.39 16.43 24.78
C SER A 296 -7.98 16.30 26.18
N SER A 297 -9.19 15.74 26.24
CA SER A 297 -9.81 15.38 27.50
C SER A 297 -10.64 14.11 27.37
N HIS A 298 -10.47 13.20 28.33
CA HIS A 298 -11.16 11.92 28.35
C HIS A 298 -11.68 11.63 29.74
N THR A 299 -12.88 11.06 29.82
CA THR A 299 -13.46 10.60 31.08
C THR A 299 -13.56 9.08 31.08
N ILE A 300 -13.04 8.45 32.13
CA ILE A 300 -13.11 7.01 32.33
C ILE A 300 -13.86 6.75 33.62
N HIS A 301 -14.92 5.96 33.52
CA HIS A 301 -15.64 5.43 34.67
C HIS A 301 -15.11 4.03 35.00
N SER A 302 -14.83 3.76 36.27
CA SER A 302 -14.37 2.46 36.76
C SER A 302 -15.08 2.08 38.05
N VAL A 303 -15.21 0.79 38.31
CA VAL A 303 -15.90 0.23 39.48
C VAL A 303 -15.07 -0.89 40.09
N GLY A 304 -14.66 -0.69 41.33
CA GLY A 304 -14.00 -1.72 42.10
C GLY A 304 -14.89 -2.28 43.19
N ARG A 305 -14.67 -3.56 43.53
CA ARG A 305 -15.41 -4.26 44.59
C ARG A 305 -14.43 -5.01 45.49
N SER A 306 -14.72 -5.04 46.78
CA SER A 306 -13.96 -5.82 47.75
C SER A 306 -14.84 -6.22 48.94
N THR A 307 -14.67 -7.43 49.46
CA THR A 307 -15.32 -7.85 50.72
C THR A 307 -14.62 -7.30 51.96
N SER A 308 -13.39 -6.78 51.83
CA SER A 308 -12.55 -6.47 52.99
C SER A 308 -12.54 -5.00 53.36
N SER A 309 -12.42 -4.09 52.39
CA SER A 309 -12.27 -2.65 52.67
C SER A 309 -12.59 -1.76 51.47
N GLN A 310 -12.94 -0.50 51.75
CA GLN A 310 -13.10 0.54 50.73
C GLN A 310 -11.81 0.79 49.95
N ASN A 311 -10.65 0.76 50.61
CA ASN A 311 -9.35 0.93 49.95
C ASN A 311 -9.07 -0.20 48.94
N ASN A 312 -9.38 -1.45 49.29
CA ASN A 312 -9.23 -2.58 48.37
C ASN A 312 -10.23 -2.49 47.21
N ALA A 313 -11.42 -1.95 47.44
CA ALA A 313 -12.35 -1.63 46.37
C ALA A 313 -11.76 -0.53 45.46
N LEU A 314 -11.11 0.51 46.00
CA LEU A 314 -10.47 1.55 45.20
C LEU A 314 -9.31 1.01 44.34
N ILE A 315 -8.45 0.15 44.91
CA ILE A 315 -7.40 -0.56 44.17
C ILE A 315 -8.00 -1.44 43.07
N SER A 316 -9.13 -2.10 43.33
CA SER A 316 -9.84 -2.88 42.31
C SER A 316 -10.37 -1.97 41.18
N ALA A 317 -10.84 -0.76 41.50
CA ALA A 317 -11.33 0.20 40.51
C ALA A 317 -10.18 0.68 39.61
N SER A 318 -8.99 0.93 40.18
CA SER A 318 -7.83 1.36 39.39
C SER A 318 -7.35 0.30 38.40
N ARG A 319 -7.55 -0.99 38.68
CA ARG A 319 -7.29 -2.07 37.71
C ARG A 319 -8.25 -2.05 36.53
N GLU A 320 -9.55 -1.85 36.79
CA GLU A 320 -10.53 -1.69 35.70
C GLU A 320 -10.26 -0.41 34.89
N PHE A 321 -9.88 0.68 35.56
CA PHE A 321 -9.42 1.90 34.90
C PHE A 321 -8.24 1.62 33.96
N ALA A 322 -7.22 0.88 34.42
CA ALA A 322 -6.05 0.52 33.60
C ALA A 322 -6.45 -0.32 32.37
N GLN A 323 -7.41 -1.23 32.51
CA GLN A 323 -7.93 -2.01 31.39
C GLN A 323 -8.62 -1.09 30.36
N LYS A 324 -9.49 -0.18 30.82
CA LYS A 324 -10.16 0.80 29.94
C LYS A 324 -9.18 1.79 29.29
N LEU A 325 -8.07 2.09 29.96
CA LEU A 325 -6.98 2.89 29.41
C LEU A 325 -6.29 2.15 28.26
N GLN A 326 -6.05 0.84 28.40
CA GLN A 326 -5.45 0.00 27.37
C GLN A 326 -6.36 -0.15 26.15
N ASP A 327 -7.66 -0.34 26.36
CA ASP A 327 -8.65 -0.47 25.27
C ASP A 327 -8.67 0.75 24.34
N ARG A 328 -8.36 1.95 24.87
CA ARG A 328 -8.29 3.18 24.08
C ARG A 328 -6.90 3.49 23.53
N THR A 329 -5.84 2.83 24.00
CA THR A 329 -4.42 3.19 23.80
C THR A 329 -4.04 4.55 24.42
N ILE A 330 -2.77 4.71 24.83
CA ILE A 330 -2.31 5.97 25.42
C ILE A 330 -2.17 7.06 24.36
N GLU A 331 -1.85 6.69 23.13
CA GLU A 331 -1.72 7.60 21.99
C GLU A 331 -3.04 8.31 21.69
N ALA A 332 -4.17 7.59 21.68
CA ALA A 332 -5.47 8.19 21.46
C ALA A 332 -5.84 9.18 22.57
N ILE A 333 -5.46 8.87 23.81
CA ILE A 333 -5.69 9.75 24.97
C ILE A 333 -4.87 11.02 24.85
N LEU A 334 -3.63 10.93 24.37
CA LEU A 334 -2.75 12.08 24.21
C LEU A 334 -3.24 13.08 23.15
N LEU A 335 -3.97 12.61 22.14
CA LEU A 335 -4.24 13.37 20.90
C LEU A 335 -5.73 13.47 20.50
N ASN A 336 -6.64 12.99 21.35
CA ASN A 336 -8.10 12.99 21.14
C ASN A 336 -8.52 12.26 19.85
N GLN A 337 -8.12 10.99 19.72
CA GLN A 337 -8.48 10.13 18.58
C GLN A 337 -9.61 9.16 18.90
#